data_AF-A0A5B2VQG1-F1
#
_entry.id   AF-A0A5B2VQG1-F1
#
_cell.length_a   1.000
_cell.length_b   1.000
_cell.length_c   1.000
_cell.angle_alpha   90.00
_cell.angle_beta   90.00
_cell.angle_gamma   90.00
#
_symmetry.space_group_name_H-M   'P 1'
#
loop_
_entity.id
_entity.type
_entity.pdbx_description
1 polymer ?
#
loop_
_entity_poly.entity_id
_entity_poly.type
_entity_poly.pdbx_seq_one_letter_code
_entity_poly.pdbx_strand_id
1 'polypeptide(L)' 'MKCSELLRYLQRQGWIVHRVGKGSHKILLHPDKKDIEIVFPDHGSHEIAKGLACKILKQAGLQ' A
#
# COMPACT_ATOMS: atom_id res chain seq x y z
N MET A 1 -9.00 1.62 -10.16
CA MET A 1 -7.57 1.21 -10.23
C MET A 1 -7.44 -0.11 -9.50
N LYS A 2 -6.58 -0.98 -10.00
CA LYS A 2 -6.37 -2.31 -9.40
C LYS A 2 -5.50 -2.21 -8.15
N CYS A 3 -5.65 -3.14 -7.21
CA CYS A 3 -4.75 -3.28 -6.07
C CYS A 3 -3.28 -3.35 -6.53
N SER A 4 -3.00 -4.14 -7.57
CA SER A 4 -1.66 -4.26 -8.15
C SER A 4 -1.08 -2.94 -8.69
N GLU A 5 -1.92 -2.06 -9.25
CA GLU A 5 -1.47 -0.74 -9.74
C GLU A 5 -1.08 0.18 -8.60
N LEU A 6 -1.90 0.23 -7.54
CA LEU A 6 -1.60 1.03 -6.35
C LEU A 6 -0.35 0.52 -5.63
N LEU A 7 -0.19 -0.80 -5.49
CA LEU A 7 1.01 -1.39 -4.90
C LEU A 7 2.26 -1.01 -5.70
N ARG A 8 2.22 -1.13 -7.03
CA ARG A 8 3.34 -0.74 -7.89
C ARG A 8 3.66 0.75 -7.78
N TYR A 9 2.65 1.59 -7.63
CA TYR A 9 2.83 3.02 -7.40
C TYR A 9 3.54 3.30 -6.07
N LEU A 10 3.08 2.69 -4.96
CA LEU A 10 3.71 2.82 -3.65
C LEU A 10 5.18 2.34 -3.67
N GLN A 11 5.46 1.22 -4.34
CA GLN A 11 6.83 0.71 -4.49
C GLN A 11 7.76 1.68 -5.22
N ARG A 12 7.27 2.36 -6.26
CA ARG A 12 8.03 3.41 -6.96
C ARG A 12 8.31 4.62 -6.09
N GLN A 13 7.49 4.84 -5.05
CA GLN A 13 7.67 5.89 -4.05
C GLN A 13 8.49 5.41 -2.84
N GLY A 14 9.20 4.29 -2.94
CA GLY A 14 10.09 3.79 -1.89
C GLY A 14 9.43 2.92 -0.82
N TRP A 15 8.13 2.60 -0.94
CA TRP A 15 7.47 1.68 -0.01
C TRP A 15 7.80 0.23 -0.34
N ILE A 16 8.30 -0.51 0.64
CA ILE A 16 8.78 -1.88 0.48
C ILE A 16 7.82 -2.82 1.20
N VAL A 17 7.50 -3.96 0.58
CA VAL A 17 6.75 -5.03 1.24
C VAL A 17 7.66 -5.63 2.31
N HIS A 18 7.36 -5.33 3.57
CA HIS A 18 8.12 -5.84 4.71
C HIS A 18 7.73 -7.28 5.04
N ARG A 19 6.44 -7.57 5.07
CA ARG A 19 5.90 -8.93 5.28
C ARG A 19 4.51 -9.09 4.68
N VAL A 20 4.15 -10.33 4.42
CA VAL A 20 2.77 -10.74 4.13
C VAL A 20 2.10 -11.04 5.48
N GLY A 21 1.00 -10.35 5.75
CA GLY A 21 0.17 -10.56 6.93
C GLY A 21 -0.76 -11.77 6.77
N LYS A 22 -1.81 -11.83 7.59
CA LYS A 22 -2.82 -12.90 7.48
C LYS A 22 -3.63 -12.72 6.17
N GLY A 23 -3.63 -13.77 5.34
CA GLY A 23 -4.34 -13.77 4.06
C GLY A 23 -3.67 -12.88 3.02
N SER A 24 -4.45 -12.05 2.34
CA SER A 24 -3.99 -11.22 1.23
C SER A 24 -3.49 -9.83 1.64
N HIS A 25 -3.22 -9.59 2.93
CA HIS A 25 -2.73 -8.30 3.40
C HIS A 25 -1.20 -8.25 3.36
N LYS A 26 -0.65 -7.11 2.94
CA LYS A 26 0.79 -6.82 2.96
C LYS A 26 1.06 -5.67 3.92
N ILE A 27 2.17 -5.75 4.63
CA ILE A 27 2.67 -4.65 5.44
C ILE A 27 3.75 -3.94 4.63
N LEU A 28 3.57 -2.64 4.40
CA LEU A 28 4.52 -1.81 3.69
C LEU A 28 5.23 -0.85 4.67
N LEU A 29 6.55 -0.76 4.53
CA LEU A 29 7.39 0.18 5.27
C LEU A 29 8.19 1.04 4.31
N HIS A 30 8.53 2.26 4.72
CA HIS A 30 9.43 3.14 3.97
C HIS A 30 10.70 3.38 4.78
N PRO A 31 11.91 3.22 4.20
CA PRO A 31 13.18 3.40 4.92
C PRO A 31 13.29 4.74 5.64
N ASP A 32 12.82 5.81 5.00
CA ASP A 32 12.85 7.18 5.54
C ASP A 32 11.63 7.56 6.39
N LYS A 33 10.57 6.74 6.43
CA LYS A 33 9.33 7.02 7.20
C LYS A 33 9.07 5.89 8.20
N LYS A 34 10.00 5.73 9.15
CA LYS A 34 10.03 4.59 10.09
C LYS A 34 8.80 4.49 11.00
N ASP A 35 8.12 5.62 11.23
CA ASP A 35 6.93 5.67 12.09
C ASP A 35 5.62 5.33 11.37
N ILE A 36 5.68 5.06 10.05
CA ILE A 36 4.49 4.79 9.24
C ILE A 36 4.53 3.36 8.72
N GLU A 37 3.57 2.57 9.17
CA GLU A 37 3.27 1.23 8.66
C GLU A 37 1.96 1.26 7.86
N ILE A 38 1.98 0.85 6.59
CA ILE A 38 0.78 0.75 5.77
C ILE A 38 0.33 -0.71 5.68
N VAL A 39 -0.90 -0.98 6.14
CA VAL A 39 -1.58 -2.25 5.90
C VAL A 39 -2.28 -2.18 4.54
N PHE A 40 -1.76 -2.90 3.56
CA PHE A 40 -2.24 -2.90 2.19
C PHE A 40 -3.06 -4.17 1.87
N PRO A 41 -4.33 -4.07 1.47
CA PRO A 41 -5.11 -5.22 1.01
C PRO A 41 -4.74 -5.56 -0.43
N ASP A 42 -4.03 -6.66 -0.64
CA ASP A 42 -3.60 -7.12 -1.94
C ASP A 42 -4.52 -8.21 -2.51
N HIS A 43 -5.66 -7.80 -3.06
CA HIS A 43 -6.56 -8.67 -3.82
C HIS A 43 -6.17 -8.78 -5.31
N GLY A 44 -4.88 -8.58 -5.63
CA GLY A 44 -4.32 -8.79 -6.96
C GLY A 44 -4.92 -7.88 -8.04
N SER A 45 -5.68 -8.48 -8.97
CA SER A 45 -6.27 -7.78 -10.12
C SER A 45 -7.61 -7.09 -9.81
N HIS A 46 -8.15 -7.30 -8.60
CA HIS A 46 -9.39 -6.66 -8.17
C HIS A 46 -9.20 -5.15 -8.00
N GLU A 47 -10.28 -4.41 -8.20
CA GLU A 47 -10.28 -2.97 -7.96
C GLU A 47 -10.27 -2.65 -6.48
N ILE A 48 -9.49 -1.62 -6.12
CA ILE A 48 -9.54 -1.05 -4.77
C ILE A 48 -10.61 0.04 -4.71
N ALA A 49 -11.40 0.05 -3.64
CA ALA A 49 -12.38 1.10 -3.41
C ALA A 49 -11.68 2.48 -3.36
N LYS A 50 -12.23 3.47 -4.07
CA LYS A 50 -11.64 4.82 -4.18
C LYS A 50 -11.30 5.44 -2.83
N GLY A 51 -12.20 5.33 -1.85
CA GLY A 51 -11.96 5.85 -0.51
C GLY A 51 -10.78 5.20 0.21
N LEU A 52 -10.57 3.89 -0.01
CA LEU A 52 -9.45 3.16 0.57
C LEU A 52 -8.13 3.53 -0.10
N ALA A 53 -8.11 3.64 -1.44
CA ALA A 53 -6.94 4.15 -2.16
C ALA A 53 -6.55 5.55 -1.68
N CYS A 54 -7.50 6.48 -1.56
CA CYS A 54 -7.22 7.82 -1.05
C CYS A 54 -6.67 7.81 0.38
N LYS A 55 -7.20 6.95 1.26
CA LYS A 55 -6.69 6.80 2.63
C LYS A 55 -5.23 6.31 2.65
N ILE A 56 -4.92 5.29 1.84
CA ILE A 56 -3.58 4.74 1.72
C ILE A 56 -2.60 5.79 1.16
N LEU A 57 -3.01 6.54 0.12
CA LEU A 57 -2.18 7.60 -0.46
C LEU A 57 -1.90 8.74 0.53
N LYS A 58 -2.92 9.15 1.30
CA LYS A 58 -2.76 10.14 2.39
C LYS A 58 -1.81 9.65 3.46
N GLN A 59 -1.97 8.41 3.91
CA GLN A 59 -1.08 7.79 4.88
C GLN A 59 0.35 7.68 4.35
N ALA A 60 0.51 7.44 3.04
CA ALA A 60 1.81 7.42 2.37
C ALA A 60 2.43 8.82 2.19
N GLY A 61 1.69 9.89 2.44
CA GLY A 61 2.10 11.29 2.20
C GLY A 61 2.16 11.65 0.71
N LEU A 62 1.27 11.08 -0.10
CA LEU A 62 1.22 11.25 -1.56
C LEU A 62 -0.04 12.00 -2.04
N GLN A 63 -0.96 12.35 -1.13
CA GLN A 63 -2.19 13.12 -1.39
C GLN A 63 -2.75 13.73 -0.10
#